data_AF-A0A3C0NNE1-F1
#
_entry.id   AF-A0A3C0NNE1-F1
#
_cell.length_a   1.000
_cell.length_b   1.000
_cell.length_c   1.000
_cell.angle_alpha   90.00
_cell.angle_beta   90.00
_cell.angle_gamma   90.00
#
_symmetry.space_group_name_H-M   'P 1'
#
loop_
_entity.id
_entity.type
_entity.pdbx_description
1 polymer ?
#
loop_
_entity_poly.entity_id
_entity_poly.type
_entity_poly.pdbx_seq_one_letter_code
_entity_poly.pdbx_strand_id
1 'polypeptide(L)'
;CGLSEGSDFMYTSFVGVDAATADALGGGRTMGKVCAQYDEFFFNDPTVEGGTVRHKDYVSTPDGMTFLQQSAPAQANTWYDTADGGHRIIYEPAQTHPWNHFSATTTAYAISFYQTAFADYASMLKDIAPASQVWQWKEGFECVALVGFIMLIVVLAGILIELPFFKLAKTGELAVAKAPQGGKRIATWLILLVAILLPAIFFTPLMDGGAGSPGVMVLFYAGIVAAVGGLAALCLAIAKKQGKGAIIGGVCLTVSGALLALIAKLPMYQNYAVWTAPGVNSIAYWTIGCALMSLTILSAVYVCMKRGEGASFENYGVSFKPTAIIAGLCTALVTIVIAYAVLWLMDALFKADFRIWTFAFKTFDASIIPAILRYLPTFLLFYIISTAGITVNTNTERLQGGKGYLLAILLNAGGPILWLAVQYITLFSKGVAAQPGSALSGIVLVAMVPTLSIAAIISRNLYKKTGNIWTPAFLNAILMTTMTIANTMVAFK
;
A
#
# COMPACT_ATOMS: atom_id res chain seq x y z
N CYS A 1 31.03 14.07 -16.67
CA CYS A 1 30.86 12.76 -16.00
C CYS A 1 29.37 12.46 -15.82
N GLY A 2 29.02 11.25 -15.39
CA GLY A 2 27.63 10.91 -15.03
C GLY A 2 27.54 9.62 -14.22
N LEU A 3 26.71 9.62 -13.18
CA LEU A 3 26.40 8.45 -12.36
C LEU A 3 24.91 8.14 -12.50
N SER A 4 24.55 6.97 -13.04
CA SER A 4 23.16 6.52 -13.09
C SER A 4 22.81 5.71 -11.84
N GLU A 5 21.64 5.96 -11.26
CA GLU A 5 21.14 5.30 -10.06
C GLU A 5 19.94 4.43 -10.40
N GLY A 6 20.03 3.11 -10.20
CA GLY A 6 18.88 2.22 -10.38
C GLY A 6 18.28 2.25 -11.79
N SER A 7 19.13 2.24 -12.83
CA SER A 7 18.69 2.17 -14.22
C SER A 7 19.71 1.44 -15.10
N ASP A 8 19.23 0.58 -15.99
CA ASP A 8 20.02 -0.03 -17.06
C ASP A 8 19.55 0.43 -18.45
N PHE A 9 19.95 -0.30 -19.49
CA PHE A 9 19.62 0.02 -20.88
C PHE A 9 18.38 -0.72 -21.39
N MET A 10 17.64 -1.43 -20.51
CA MET A 10 16.52 -2.30 -20.90
C MET A 10 15.44 -1.50 -21.64
N TYR A 11 14.93 -0.42 -21.05
CA TYR A 11 13.89 0.38 -21.70
C TYR A 11 14.42 1.28 -22.82
N THR A 12 15.66 1.77 -22.68
CA THR A 12 16.26 2.65 -23.70
C THR A 12 16.64 1.88 -24.96
N SER A 13 16.89 0.57 -24.87
CA SER A 13 17.14 -0.30 -26.02
C SER A 13 15.94 -0.34 -26.99
N PHE A 14 14.71 -0.19 -26.50
CA PHE A 14 13.50 -0.14 -27.34
C PHE A 14 13.44 1.09 -28.25
N VAL A 15 14.21 2.13 -27.93
CA VAL A 15 14.36 3.33 -28.77
C VAL A 15 15.76 3.44 -29.38
N GLY A 16 16.51 2.31 -29.42
CA GLY A 16 17.81 2.21 -30.08
C GLY A 16 19.00 2.66 -29.25
N VAL A 17 18.86 2.81 -27.93
CA VAL A 17 19.97 3.15 -27.02
C VAL A 17 20.24 1.97 -26.08
N ASP A 18 21.01 1.00 -26.60
CA ASP A 18 21.50 -0.17 -25.85
C ASP A 18 22.83 0.12 -25.12
N ALA A 19 23.41 -0.89 -24.46
CA ALA A 19 24.65 -0.74 -23.70
C ALA A 19 25.83 -0.26 -24.56
N ALA A 20 25.98 -0.81 -25.77
CA ALA A 20 27.05 -0.45 -26.69
C ALA A 20 26.89 1.00 -27.19
N THR A 21 25.66 1.39 -27.54
CA THR A 21 25.34 2.76 -27.96
C THR A 21 25.57 3.75 -26.82
N ALA A 22 25.16 3.40 -25.59
CA ALA A 22 25.36 4.24 -24.43
C ALA A 22 26.84 4.41 -24.06
N ASP A 23 27.65 3.35 -24.17
CA ASP A 23 29.10 3.45 -23.97
C ASP A 23 29.75 4.37 -25.03
N ALA A 24 29.40 4.17 -26.31
CA ALA A 24 29.88 5.02 -27.40
C ALA A 24 29.49 6.50 -27.22
N LEU A 25 28.26 6.78 -26.78
CA LEU A 25 27.79 8.13 -26.47
C LEU A 25 28.46 8.72 -25.23
N GLY A 26 28.89 7.87 -24.30
CA GLY A 26 29.66 8.25 -23.11
C GLY A 26 31.05 8.77 -23.48
N GLY A 27 31.72 8.11 -24.42
CA GLY A 27 33.11 8.42 -24.81
C GLY A 27 34.06 8.47 -23.61
N GLY A 28 35.13 9.27 -23.74
CA GLY A 28 36.19 9.43 -22.73
C GLY A 28 35.80 10.16 -21.45
N ARG A 29 34.51 10.19 -21.09
CA ARG A 29 34.01 10.79 -19.85
C ARG A 29 34.16 9.81 -18.69
N THR A 30 34.29 10.31 -17.46
CA THR A 30 34.09 9.50 -16.26
C THR A 30 32.61 9.14 -16.10
N MET A 31 32.26 7.86 -16.11
CA MET A 31 30.87 7.38 -15.99
C MET A 31 30.77 6.29 -14.93
N GLY A 32 29.64 6.23 -14.22
CA GLY A 32 29.38 5.20 -13.24
C GLY A 32 27.94 4.74 -13.23
N LYS A 33 27.68 3.56 -12.64
CA LYS A 33 26.33 3.06 -12.38
C LYS A 33 26.23 2.50 -10.96
N VAL A 34 25.10 2.70 -10.30
CA VAL A 34 24.72 1.96 -9.09
C VAL A 34 23.69 0.92 -9.48
N CYS A 35 24.10 -0.34 -9.39
CA CYS A 35 23.36 -1.52 -9.79
C CYS A 35 23.08 -2.40 -8.57
N ALA A 36 21.96 -2.19 -7.89
CA ALA A 36 21.61 -2.97 -6.70
C ALA A 36 21.50 -4.47 -7.00
N GLN A 37 22.09 -5.30 -6.15
CA GLN A 37 22.05 -6.76 -6.31
C GLN A 37 20.64 -7.34 -6.19
N TYR A 38 19.72 -6.66 -5.50
CA TYR A 38 18.33 -7.11 -5.35
C TYR A 38 17.34 -6.10 -5.95
N ASP A 39 17.77 -5.30 -6.94
CA ASP A 39 16.91 -4.37 -7.65
C ASP A 39 15.69 -5.10 -8.23
N GLU A 40 14.48 -4.58 -8.02
CA GLU A 40 13.26 -5.22 -8.48
C GLU A 40 13.06 -5.15 -10.00
N PHE A 41 13.67 -4.19 -10.70
CA PHE A 41 13.38 -3.87 -12.10
C PHE A 41 14.54 -4.20 -13.03
N PHE A 42 15.73 -3.69 -12.74
CA PHE A 42 16.84 -3.54 -13.69
C PHE A 42 17.95 -4.56 -13.47
N PHE A 43 18.95 -4.59 -14.35
CA PHE A 43 20.18 -5.38 -14.24
C PHE A 43 19.97 -6.90 -14.34
N ASN A 44 18.91 -7.32 -15.04
CA ASN A 44 18.62 -8.73 -15.24
C ASN A 44 19.61 -9.35 -16.23
N ASP A 45 20.02 -10.58 -15.96
CA ASP A 45 20.64 -11.42 -16.97
C ASP A 45 19.56 -11.85 -17.97
N PRO A 46 19.68 -11.50 -19.27
CA PRO A 46 18.67 -11.84 -20.27
C PRO A 46 18.51 -13.35 -20.49
N THR A 47 19.47 -14.17 -20.02
CA THR A 47 19.40 -15.64 -20.10
C THR A 47 18.57 -16.27 -18.98
N VAL A 48 18.19 -15.49 -17.96
CA VAL A 48 17.49 -15.98 -16.78
C VAL A 48 16.00 -15.63 -16.86
N GLU A 49 15.16 -16.64 -17.07
CA GLU A 49 13.71 -16.48 -17.11
C GLU A 49 13.05 -16.43 -15.70
N GLY A 50 11.76 -16.08 -15.67
CA GLY A 50 10.91 -16.23 -14.49
C GLY A 50 10.71 -14.98 -13.63
N GLY A 51 11.00 -13.78 -14.15
CA GLY A 51 10.75 -12.49 -13.49
C GLY A 51 12.02 -11.80 -12.98
N THR A 52 11.91 -10.53 -12.62
CA THR A 52 13.04 -9.62 -12.38
C THR A 52 13.46 -9.50 -10.91
N VAL A 53 12.62 -9.89 -9.96
CA VAL A 53 12.94 -9.75 -8.53
C VAL A 53 13.80 -10.93 -8.05
N ARG A 54 15.11 -10.78 -8.23
CA ARG A 54 16.15 -11.78 -7.94
C ARG A 54 17.48 -11.11 -7.61
N HIS A 55 18.41 -11.91 -7.08
CA HIS A 55 19.80 -11.55 -6.93
C HIS A 55 20.45 -11.39 -8.32
N LYS A 56 21.28 -10.36 -8.47
CA LYS A 56 21.90 -9.93 -9.72
C LYS A 56 23.38 -9.67 -9.52
N ASP A 57 24.13 -9.94 -10.57
CA ASP A 57 25.57 -9.69 -10.72
C ASP A 57 25.77 -9.04 -12.09
N TYR A 58 25.51 -7.73 -12.14
CA TYR A 58 25.44 -6.97 -13.38
C TYR A 58 26.81 -6.85 -14.04
N VAL A 59 27.88 -6.73 -13.25
CA VAL A 59 29.27 -6.67 -13.77
C VAL A 59 29.69 -7.95 -14.52
N SER A 60 29.01 -9.07 -14.27
CA SER A 60 29.19 -10.33 -14.99
C SER A 60 28.30 -10.49 -16.22
N THR A 61 27.34 -9.57 -16.45
CA THR A 61 26.46 -9.62 -17.63
C THR A 61 27.13 -9.04 -18.88
N PRO A 62 26.67 -9.40 -20.10
CA PRO A 62 27.16 -8.79 -21.33
C PRO A 62 27.09 -7.26 -21.34
N ASP A 63 25.99 -6.69 -20.84
CA ASP A 63 25.79 -5.24 -20.78
C ASP A 63 26.73 -4.57 -19.78
N GLY A 64 26.93 -5.17 -18.60
CA GLY A 64 27.86 -4.65 -17.59
C GLY A 64 29.31 -4.70 -18.08
N MET A 65 29.73 -5.81 -18.69
CA MET A 65 31.06 -5.95 -19.29
C MET A 65 31.27 -4.96 -20.44
N THR A 66 30.25 -4.74 -21.29
CA THR A 66 30.29 -3.74 -22.36
C THR A 66 30.50 -2.34 -21.80
N PHE A 67 29.74 -1.94 -20.77
CA PHE A 67 29.88 -0.63 -20.15
C PHE A 67 31.25 -0.41 -19.49
N LEU A 68 31.83 -1.46 -18.89
CA LEU A 68 33.15 -1.41 -18.27
C LEU A 68 34.31 -1.65 -19.27
N GLN A 69 34.00 -1.90 -20.55
CA GLN A 69 34.94 -2.29 -21.60
C GLN A 69 35.82 -3.50 -21.22
N GLN A 70 35.24 -4.49 -20.56
CA GLN A 70 35.91 -5.73 -20.14
C GLN A 70 35.51 -6.92 -21.03
N SER A 71 36.44 -7.85 -21.25
CA SER A 71 36.22 -9.08 -22.02
C SER A 71 35.97 -10.33 -21.15
N ALA A 72 36.01 -10.17 -19.83
CA ALA A 72 35.75 -11.19 -18.84
C ALA A 72 34.96 -10.56 -17.67
N PRO A 73 34.27 -11.37 -16.83
CA PRO A 73 33.50 -10.85 -15.70
C PRO A 73 34.32 -9.87 -14.86
N ALA A 74 33.77 -8.65 -14.70
CA ALA A 74 34.44 -7.57 -14.00
C ALA A 74 34.19 -7.64 -12.49
N GLN A 75 34.94 -6.85 -11.73
CA GLN A 75 34.76 -6.72 -10.28
C GLN A 75 33.91 -5.47 -9.98
N ALA A 76 32.85 -5.65 -9.19
CA ALA A 76 32.05 -4.53 -8.70
C ALA A 76 32.89 -3.58 -7.83
N ASN A 77 32.45 -2.30 -7.78
CA ASN A 77 33.09 -1.22 -7.03
C ASN A 77 34.56 -0.96 -7.42
N THR A 78 34.93 -1.30 -8.66
CA THR A 78 36.30 -1.14 -9.19
C THR A 78 36.29 -0.20 -10.38
N TRP A 79 37.29 0.68 -10.45
CA TRP A 79 37.49 1.58 -11.58
C TRP A 79 38.22 0.90 -12.73
N TYR A 80 37.76 1.16 -13.95
CA TYR A 80 38.35 0.68 -15.19
C TYR A 80 38.62 1.86 -16.13
N ASP A 81 39.79 1.87 -16.76
CA ASP A 81 40.14 2.85 -17.78
C ASP A 81 39.59 2.43 -19.14
N THR A 82 39.10 3.38 -19.92
CA THR A 82 38.63 3.15 -21.29
C THR A 82 39.70 3.53 -22.31
N ALA A 83 39.66 2.92 -23.49
CA ALA A 83 40.67 3.13 -24.53
C ALA A 83 40.75 4.60 -25.02
N ASP A 84 39.68 5.38 -24.83
CA ASP A 84 39.58 6.78 -25.19
C ASP A 84 39.85 7.75 -24.03
N GLY A 85 40.45 7.26 -22.93
CA GLY A 85 40.92 8.07 -21.80
C GLY A 85 39.85 8.41 -20.76
N GLY A 86 38.71 7.73 -20.79
CA GLY A 86 37.67 7.81 -19.77
C GLY A 86 37.87 6.80 -18.63
N HIS A 87 37.00 6.89 -17.63
CA HIS A 87 36.97 5.97 -16.49
C HIS A 87 35.55 5.46 -16.25
N ARG A 88 35.40 4.17 -15.93
CA ARG A 88 34.12 3.49 -15.71
C ARG A 88 34.11 2.78 -14.36
N ILE A 89 32.97 2.78 -13.68
CA ILE A 89 32.74 2.01 -12.45
C ILE A 89 31.30 1.54 -12.36
N ILE A 90 31.08 0.34 -11.83
CA ILE A 90 29.75 -0.15 -11.45
C ILE A 90 29.79 -0.46 -9.96
N TYR A 91 28.96 0.19 -9.17
CA TYR A 91 28.73 -0.13 -7.77
C TYR A 91 27.60 -1.14 -7.63
N GLU A 92 27.77 -2.17 -6.81
CA GLU A 92 26.74 -3.18 -6.57
C GLU A 92 26.42 -3.35 -5.09
N PRO A 93 25.64 -2.43 -4.48
CA PRO A 93 25.22 -2.58 -3.10
C PRO A 93 24.21 -3.74 -2.96
N ALA A 94 24.31 -4.48 -1.86
CA ALA A 94 23.39 -5.54 -1.47
C ALA A 94 22.05 -4.95 -0.97
N GLN A 95 21.29 -4.33 -1.89
CA GLN A 95 20.11 -3.52 -1.61
C GLN A 95 19.02 -3.76 -2.65
N THR A 96 17.79 -3.37 -2.32
CA THR A 96 16.68 -3.35 -3.26
C THR A 96 16.60 -2.00 -3.97
N HIS A 97 15.81 -1.90 -5.04
CA HIS A 97 15.60 -0.67 -5.79
C HIS A 97 15.18 0.50 -4.90
N PRO A 98 14.09 0.40 -4.08
CA PRO A 98 13.70 1.51 -3.21
C PRO A 98 14.73 1.81 -2.12
N TRP A 99 15.49 0.81 -1.66
CA TRP A 99 16.50 1.02 -0.62
C TRP A 99 17.65 1.90 -1.10
N ASN A 100 18.09 1.77 -2.36
CA ASN A 100 19.16 2.61 -2.91
C ASN A 100 18.90 4.12 -2.72
N HIS A 101 17.65 4.55 -2.86
CA HIS A 101 17.27 5.96 -2.75
C HIS A 101 17.34 6.53 -1.31
N PHE A 102 17.42 5.66 -0.29
CA PHE A 102 17.51 6.04 1.13
C PHE A 102 18.66 5.30 1.82
N SER A 103 19.76 5.06 1.09
CA SER A 103 20.90 4.28 1.55
C SER A 103 22.11 5.16 1.84
N ALA A 104 22.66 5.01 3.05
CA ALA A 104 23.93 5.64 3.40
C ALA A 104 25.08 5.14 2.51
N THR A 105 25.09 3.85 2.19
CA THR A 105 26.10 3.23 1.32
C THR A 105 26.05 3.80 -0.09
N THR A 106 24.86 3.83 -0.70
CA THR A 106 24.67 4.34 -2.06
C THR A 106 25.00 5.83 -2.15
N THR A 107 24.58 6.60 -1.16
CA THR A 107 24.95 8.03 -1.06
C THR A 107 26.46 8.20 -0.94
N ALA A 108 27.16 7.34 -0.19
CA ALA A 108 28.62 7.37 -0.09
C ALA A 108 29.31 7.03 -1.41
N TYR A 109 28.74 6.11 -2.20
CA TYR A 109 29.21 5.83 -3.56
C TYR A 109 29.04 7.03 -4.48
N ALA A 110 27.90 7.71 -4.41
CA ALA A 110 27.67 8.93 -5.19
C ALA A 110 28.66 10.05 -4.84
N ILE A 111 28.90 10.30 -3.54
CA ILE A 111 29.88 11.30 -3.09
C ILE A 111 31.30 10.92 -3.57
N SER A 112 31.71 9.67 -3.34
CA SER A 112 33.04 9.17 -3.76
C SER A 112 33.23 9.27 -5.28
N PHE A 113 32.20 8.91 -6.06
CA PHE A 113 32.23 9.01 -7.52
C PHE A 113 32.48 10.45 -7.97
N TYR A 114 31.72 11.41 -7.45
CA TYR A 114 31.87 12.81 -7.88
C TYR A 114 33.17 13.45 -7.35
N GLN A 115 33.68 13.04 -6.19
CA GLN A 115 35.02 13.43 -5.74
C GLN A 115 36.11 12.97 -6.72
N THR A 116 36.04 11.71 -7.19
CA THR A 116 36.97 11.20 -8.21
C THR A 116 36.77 11.88 -9.56
N ALA A 117 35.53 12.00 -10.02
CA ALA A 117 35.20 12.54 -11.34
C ALA A 117 35.57 14.03 -11.50
N PHE A 118 35.63 14.78 -10.39
CA PHE A 118 36.00 16.18 -10.35
C PHE A 118 37.30 16.44 -9.58
N ALA A 119 38.20 15.46 -9.51
CA ALA A 119 39.45 15.58 -8.75
C ALA A 119 40.27 16.83 -9.16
N ASP A 120 40.33 17.16 -10.45
CA ASP A 120 41.02 18.35 -10.97
C ASP A 120 40.40 19.67 -10.49
N TYR A 121 39.13 19.64 -10.09
CA TYR A 121 38.38 20.78 -9.56
C TYR A 121 38.22 20.72 -8.04
N ALA A 122 38.95 19.84 -7.35
CA ALA A 122 38.80 19.63 -5.90
C ALA A 122 38.94 20.93 -5.09
N SER A 123 39.78 21.87 -5.53
CA SER A 123 39.95 23.19 -4.88
C SER A 123 38.69 24.08 -4.93
N MET A 124 37.79 23.82 -5.88
CA MET A 124 36.51 24.53 -6.04
C MET A 124 35.35 23.80 -5.37
N LEU A 125 35.56 22.56 -4.92
CA LEU A 125 34.54 21.73 -4.31
C LEU A 125 34.68 21.73 -2.79
N LYS A 126 33.53 21.66 -2.12
CA LYS A 126 33.52 21.43 -0.68
C LYS A 126 33.86 19.96 -0.43
N ASP A 127 34.98 19.72 0.23
CA ASP A 127 35.35 18.37 0.65
C ASP A 127 34.42 17.88 1.77
N ILE A 128 33.64 16.85 1.48
CA ILE A 128 32.73 16.20 2.42
C ILE A 128 33.04 14.72 2.37
N ALA A 129 33.48 14.16 3.51
CA ALA A 129 33.70 12.72 3.59
C ALA A 129 32.43 11.94 3.22
N PRO A 130 32.50 10.87 2.41
CA PRO A 130 31.33 10.11 1.97
C PRO A 130 30.42 9.61 3.09
N ALA A 131 30.96 9.35 4.28
CA ALA A 131 30.21 8.92 5.46
C ALA A 131 29.52 10.09 6.22
N SER A 132 29.83 11.34 5.91
CA SER A 132 29.32 12.53 6.61
C SER A 132 27.95 12.96 6.09
N GLN A 133 26.92 12.17 6.38
CA GLN A 133 25.57 12.32 5.81
C GLN A 133 24.53 12.78 6.85
N VAL A 134 24.28 14.09 6.91
CA VAL A 134 23.34 14.70 7.87
C VAL A 134 21.86 14.37 7.56
N TRP A 135 21.53 14.03 6.32
CA TRP A 135 20.16 13.76 5.89
C TRP A 135 19.54 12.55 6.62
N GLN A 136 20.35 11.62 7.15
CA GLN A 136 19.88 10.50 7.98
C GLN A 136 19.18 10.98 9.26
N TRP A 137 19.70 12.05 9.87
CA TRP A 137 19.06 12.67 11.03
C TRP A 137 17.78 13.39 10.65
N LYS A 138 17.77 14.07 9.49
CA LYS A 138 16.55 14.67 8.93
C LYS A 138 15.45 13.62 8.75
N GLU A 139 15.77 12.48 8.14
CA GLU A 139 14.84 11.35 7.97
C GLU A 139 14.31 10.83 9.32
N GLY A 140 15.19 10.68 10.31
CA GLY A 140 14.80 10.29 11.68
C GLY A 140 13.83 11.28 12.34
N PHE A 141 14.07 12.58 12.21
CA PHE A 141 13.18 13.61 12.76
C PHE A 141 11.87 13.76 11.98
N GLU A 142 11.89 13.56 10.66
CA GLU A 142 10.68 13.50 9.83
C GLU A 142 9.79 12.32 10.24
N CYS A 143 10.38 11.19 10.63
CA CYS A 143 9.66 10.05 11.18
C CYS A 143 9.02 10.37 12.55
N VAL A 144 9.73 11.07 13.43
CA VAL A 144 9.15 11.55 14.71
C VAL A 144 7.99 12.52 14.46
N ALA A 145 8.16 13.45 13.51
CA ALA A 145 7.13 14.40 13.12
C ALA A 145 5.90 13.67 12.53
N LEU A 146 6.11 12.62 11.74
CA LEU A 146 5.07 11.75 11.21
C LEU A 146 4.26 11.07 12.32
N VAL A 147 4.91 10.51 13.35
CA VAL A 147 4.20 9.95 14.51
C VAL A 147 3.34 11.03 15.19
N GLY A 148 3.90 12.22 15.40
CA GLY A 148 3.17 13.38 15.94
C GLY A 148 1.97 13.78 15.08
N PHE A 149 2.12 13.76 13.75
CA PHE A 149 1.05 14.07 12.81
C PHE A 149 -0.11 13.08 12.87
N ILE A 150 0.18 11.78 12.95
CA ILE A 150 -0.86 10.75 13.13
C ILE A 150 -1.58 10.90 14.47
N MET A 151 -0.84 11.17 15.55
CA MET A 151 -1.42 11.45 16.86
C MET A 151 -2.33 12.68 16.83
N LEU A 152 -1.89 13.76 16.18
CA LEU A 152 -2.67 14.98 15.98
C LEU A 152 -4.03 14.67 15.34
N ILE A 153 -4.06 13.89 14.26
CA ILE A 153 -5.31 13.52 13.57
C ILE A 153 -6.30 12.81 14.52
N VAL A 154 -5.82 11.82 15.29
CA VAL A 154 -6.67 11.05 16.21
C VAL A 154 -7.19 11.91 17.36
N VAL A 155 -6.33 12.75 17.93
CA VAL A 155 -6.69 13.65 19.03
C VAL A 155 -7.64 14.73 18.55
N LEU A 156 -7.35 15.35 17.40
CA LEU A 156 -8.17 16.41 16.81
C LEU A 156 -9.57 15.91 16.50
N ALA A 157 -9.71 14.76 15.82
CA ALA A 157 -11.03 14.16 15.59
C ALA A 157 -11.77 13.88 16.91
N GLY A 158 -11.04 13.43 17.94
CA GLY A 158 -11.57 13.19 19.28
C GLY A 158 -12.06 14.45 20.00
N ILE A 159 -11.40 15.59 19.82
CA ILE A 159 -11.83 16.88 20.39
C ILE A 159 -13.01 17.44 19.60
N LEU A 160 -12.95 17.38 18.27
CA LEU A 160 -14.00 17.90 17.39
C LEU A 160 -15.36 17.26 17.71
N ILE A 161 -15.42 15.94 17.93
CA ILE A 161 -16.68 15.24 18.27
C ILE A 161 -17.28 15.62 19.64
N GLU A 162 -16.64 16.47 20.45
CA GLU A 162 -17.24 17.02 21.67
C GLU A 162 -17.95 18.37 21.43
N LEU A 163 -17.71 19.02 20.30
CA LEU A 163 -18.29 20.32 19.96
C LEU A 163 -19.78 20.21 19.58
N PRO A 164 -20.57 21.31 19.68
CA PRO A 164 -22.04 21.26 19.66
C PRO A 164 -22.68 20.57 18.44
N PHE A 165 -22.20 20.85 17.23
CA PHE A 165 -22.68 20.20 16.01
C PHE A 165 -22.10 18.79 15.86
N PHE A 166 -20.80 18.65 16.11
CA PHE A 166 -20.05 17.42 15.85
C PHE A 166 -20.35 16.29 16.83
N LYS A 167 -20.81 16.58 18.06
CA LYS A 167 -21.29 15.55 19.01
C LYS A 167 -22.46 14.72 18.47
N LEU A 168 -23.18 15.22 17.47
CA LEU A 168 -24.22 14.47 16.77
C LEU A 168 -23.66 13.26 16.01
N ALA A 169 -22.35 13.20 15.76
CA ALA A 169 -21.66 12.04 15.19
C ALA A 169 -21.68 10.82 16.12
N LYS A 170 -21.97 11.01 17.42
CA LYS A 170 -22.04 9.95 18.42
C LYS A 170 -23.41 9.30 18.46
N THR A 171 -23.44 7.99 18.62
CA THR A 171 -24.67 7.18 18.71
C THR A 171 -24.79 6.41 20.02
N GLY A 172 -23.93 6.70 20.99
CA GLY A 172 -23.84 6.01 22.29
C GLY A 172 -22.62 5.10 22.36
N GLU A 173 -22.53 4.24 23.37
CA GLU A 173 -21.49 3.22 23.47
C GLU A 173 -21.96 1.91 22.83
N LEU A 174 -21.09 1.27 22.05
CA LEU A 174 -21.40 -0.04 21.47
C LEU A 174 -21.27 -1.12 22.53
N ALA A 175 -22.35 -1.91 22.69
CA ALA A 175 -22.38 -3.04 23.60
C ALA A 175 -21.21 -4.00 23.33
N VAL A 176 -20.45 -4.31 24.38
CA VAL A 176 -19.33 -5.24 24.32
C VAL A 176 -19.87 -6.66 24.19
N ALA A 177 -19.49 -7.36 23.14
CA ALA A 177 -19.92 -8.74 22.92
C ALA A 177 -19.15 -9.73 23.81
N LYS A 178 -19.84 -10.78 24.26
CA LYS A 178 -19.18 -11.91 24.92
C LYS A 178 -18.28 -12.65 23.92
N ALA A 179 -17.15 -13.16 24.39
CA ALA A 179 -16.28 -13.94 23.53
C ALA A 179 -16.96 -15.27 23.13
N PRO A 180 -16.82 -15.72 21.87
CA PRO A 180 -17.36 -17.01 21.45
C PRO A 180 -16.71 -18.17 22.22
N GLN A 181 -17.51 -19.19 22.52
CA GLN A 181 -17.09 -20.38 23.29
C GLN A 181 -17.26 -21.67 22.47
N GLY A 182 -16.61 -22.76 22.91
CA GLY A 182 -16.73 -24.09 22.31
C GLY A 182 -16.43 -24.11 20.80
N GLY A 183 -17.22 -24.88 20.03
CA GLY A 183 -17.06 -25.00 18.58
C GLY A 183 -17.21 -23.67 17.82
N LYS A 184 -18.01 -22.72 18.32
CA LYS A 184 -18.15 -21.39 17.71
C LYS A 184 -16.86 -20.59 17.79
N ARG A 185 -16.08 -20.76 18.86
CA ARG A 185 -14.75 -20.15 18.98
C ARG A 185 -13.86 -20.62 17.83
N ILE A 186 -13.78 -21.92 17.61
CA ILE A 186 -12.94 -22.52 16.55
C ILE A 186 -13.38 -22.00 15.18
N ALA A 187 -14.69 -22.00 14.90
CA ALA A 187 -15.23 -21.47 13.64
C ALA A 187 -14.86 -19.99 13.43
N THR A 188 -15.03 -19.13 14.45
CA THR A 188 -14.64 -17.72 14.36
C THR A 188 -13.15 -17.55 14.10
N TRP A 189 -12.28 -18.31 14.78
CA TRP A 189 -10.83 -18.24 14.55
C TRP A 189 -10.45 -18.64 13.12
N LEU A 190 -11.02 -19.72 12.59
CA LEU A 190 -10.77 -20.15 11.21
C LEU A 190 -11.24 -19.09 10.19
N ILE A 191 -12.41 -18.50 10.41
CA ILE A 191 -12.95 -17.44 9.54
C ILE A 191 -12.06 -16.20 9.58
N LEU A 192 -11.60 -15.78 10.76
CA LEU A 192 -10.68 -14.65 10.89
C LEU A 192 -9.34 -14.93 10.21
N LEU A 193 -8.80 -16.14 10.37
CA LEU A 193 -7.58 -16.55 9.69
C LEU A 193 -7.75 -16.45 8.17
N VAL A 194 -8.84 -17.00 7.62
CA VAL A 194 -9.15 -16.90 6.19
C VAL A 194 -9.30 -15.43 5.77
N ALA A 195 -10.04 -14.61 6.53
CA ALA A 195 -10.24 -13.20 6.22
C ALA A 195 -8.91 -12.41 6.20
N ILE A 196 -7.98 -12.72 7.11
CA ILE A 196 -6.65 -12.09 7.17
C ILE A 196 -5.79 -12.51 5.96
N LEU A 197 -5.88 -13.77 5.52
CA LEU A 197 -5.03 -14.32 4.47
C LEU A 197 -5.52 -14.00 3.05
N LEU A 198 -6.83 -13.87 2.84
CA LEU A 198 -7.41 -13.63 1.51
C LEU A 198 -6.81 -12.43 0.76
N PRO A 199 -6.61 -11.25 1.39
CA PRO A 199 -5.95 -10.12 0.74
C PRO A 199 -4.55 -10.45 0.21
N ALA A 200 -3.79 -11.32 0.90
CA ALA A 200 -2.46 -11.77 0.47
C ALA A 200 -2.55 -12.77 -0.69
N ILE A 201 -3.46 -13.75 -0.59
CA ILE A 201 -3.69 -14.78 -1.62
C ILE A 201 -4.06 -14.13 -2.96
N PHE A 202 -4.93 -13.12 -2.90
CA PHE A 202 -5.41 -12.40 -4.08
C PHE A 202 -4.63 -11.11 -4.39
N PHE A 203 -3.50 -10.86 -3.71
CA PHE A 203 -2.67 -9.68 -3.98
C PHE A 203 -2.15 -9.67 -5.42
N THR A 204 -1.31 -10.63 -5.78
CA THR A 204 -0.74 -10.74 -7.15
C THR A 204 -1.84 -10.87 -8.22
N PRO A 205 -2.88 -11.73 -8.08
CA PRO A 205 -3.96 -11.78 -9.05
C PRO A 205 -4.64 -10.43 -9.33
N LEU A 206 -4.95 -9.66 -8.29
CA LEU A 206 -5.65 -8.37 -8.45
C LEU A 206 -4.70 -7.22 -8.81
N MET A 207 -3.46 -7.21 -8.32
CA MET A 207 -2.50 -6.14 -8.59
C MET A 207 -1.88 -6.28 -9.99
N ASP A 208 -1.53 -7.51 -10.38
CA ASP A 208 -0.71 -7.80 -11.56
C ASP A 208 -1.48 -8.57 -12.65
N GLY A 209 -2.45 -9.40 -12.27
CA GLY A 209 -3.12 -10.33 -13.20
C GLY A 209 -4.22 -9.68 -14.04
N GLY A 210 -4.98 -8.75 -13.47
CA GLY A 210 -6.10 -8.09 -14.15
C GLY A 210 -7.35 -8.99 -14.32
N ALA A 211 -8.44 -8.37 -14.79
CA ALA A 211 -9.72 -9.02 -14.94
C ALA A 211 -9.68 -10.17 -15.96
N GLY A 212 -10.31 -11.29 -15.63
CA GLY A 212 -10.35 -12.50 -16.47
C GLY A 212 -9.11 -13.38 -16.38
N SER A 213 -8.04 -12.96 -15.69
CA SER A 213 -6.87 -13.80 -15.45
C SER A 213 -7.21 -15.05 -14.62
N PRO A 214 -6.45 -16.16 -14.75
CA PRO A 214 -6.75 -17.39 -14.02
C PRO A 214 -6.88 -17.20 -12.50
N GLY A 215 -6.00 -16.40 -11.90
CA GLY A 215 -6.05 -16.10 -10.47
C GLY A 215 -7.30 -15.31 -10.06
N VAL A 216 -7.69 -14.32 -10.86
CA VAL A 216 -8.89 -13.50 -10.59
C VAL A 216 -10.18 -14.29 -10.87
N MET A 217 -10.16 -15.24 -11.80
CA MET A 217 -11.30 -16.11 -12.08
C MET A 217 -11.70 -17.01 -10.89
N VAL A 218 -10.80 -17.27 -9.94
CA VAL A 218 -11.17 -17.93 -8.69
C VAL A 218 -12.17 -17.08 -7.89
N LEU A 219 -11.99 -15.75 -7.86
CA LEU A 219 -12.94 -14.82 -7.24
C LEU A 219 -14.28 -14.79 -7.98
N PHE A 220 -14.26 -14.97 -9.31
CA PHE A 220 -15.48 -15.11 -10.08
C PHE A 220 -16.33 -16.27 -9.58
N TYR A 221 -15.75 -17.48 -9.53
CA TYR A 221 -16.49 -18.66 -9.08
C TYR A 221 -16.90 -18.57 -7.61
N ALA A 222 -16.01 -18.07 -6.74
CA ALA A 222 -16.35 -17.83 -5.33
C ALA A 222 -17.52 -16.84 -5.18
N GLY A 223 -17.53 -15.77 -5.98
CA GLY A 223 -18.60 -14.78 -6.04
C GLY A 223 -19.93 -15.39 -6.49
N ILE A 224 -19.92 -16.24 -7.52
CA ILE A 224 -21.13 -16.96 -7.98
C ILE A 224 -21.67 -17.88 -6.88
N VAL A 225 -20.81 -18.67 -6.24
CA VAL A 225 -21.22 -19.56 -5.13
C VAL A 225 -21.84 -18.76 -3.99
N ALA A 226 -21.20 -17.65 -3.60
CA ALA A 226 -21.75 -16.75 -2.58
C ALA A 226 -23.09 -16.15 -3.00
N ALA A 227 -23.24 -15.73 -4.27
CA ALA A 227 -24.47 -15.15 -4.77
C ALA A 227 -25.63 -16.14 -4.74
N VAL A 228 -25.40 -17.39 -5.20
CA VAL A 228 -26.38 -18.47 -5.15
C VAL A 228 -26.73 -18.85 -3.71
N GLY A 229 -25.74 -18.93 -2.82
CA GLY A 229 -25.95 -19.16 -1.40
C GLY A 229 -26.79 -18.05 -0.74
N GLY A 230 -26.54 -16.80 -1.10
CA GLY A 230 -27.33 -15.63 -0.68
C GLY A 230 -28.79 -15.71 -1.16
N LEU A 231 -29.02 -16.08 -2.42
CA LEU A 231 -30.36 -16.28 -2.97
C LEU A 231 -31.11 -17.39 -2.26
N ALA A 232 -30.45 -18.52 -2.00
CA ALA A 232 -31.03 -19.62 -1.24
C ALA A 232 -31.41 -19.17 0.18
N ALA A 233 -30.52 -18.44 0.86
CA ALA A 233 -30.79 -17.88 2.19
C ALA A 233 -31.96 -16.88 2.19
N LEU A 234 -32.05 -16.05 1.15
CA LEU A 234 -33.15 -15.09 0.96
C LEU A 234 -34.49 -15.82 0.73
N CYS A 235 -34.52 -16.81 -0.17
CA CYS A 235 -35.72 -17.63 -0.42
C CYS A 235 -36.18 -18.34 0.86
N LEU A 236 -35.25 -18.92 1.62
CA LEU A 236 -35.55 -19.54 2.91
C LEU A 236 -36.08 -18.52 3.94
N ALA A 237 -35.52 -17.30 3.96
CA ALA A 237 -35.99 -16.23 4.82
C ALA A 237 -37.43 -15.82 4.52
N ILE A 238 -37.78 -15.70 3.24
CA ILE A 238 -39.13 -15.36 2.80
C ILE A 238 -40.09 -16.53 3.08
N ALA A 239 -39.74 -17.75 2.68
CA ALA A 239 -40.59 -18.93 2.83
C ALA A 239 -40.90 -19.24 4.30
N LYS A 240 -39.92 -19.08 5.20
CA LYS A 240 -40.08 -19.28 6.64
C LYS A 240 -40.55 -18.03 7.39
N LYS A 241 -40.98 -16.97 6.69
CA LYS A 241 -41.46 -15.69 7.26
C LYS A 241 -40.52 -15.12 8.34
N GLN A 242 -39.22 -15.15 8.05
CA GLN A 242 -38.17 -14.78 8.99
C GLN A 242 -38.04 -13.25 9.06
N GLY A 243 -37.50 -12.74 10.17
CA GLY A 243 -37.39 -11.30 10.41
C GLY A 243 -36.53 -10.55 9.40
N LYS A 244 -36.67 -9.21 9.34
CA LYS A 244 -35.98 -8.33 8.37
C LYS A 244 -34.46 -8.56 8.28
N GLY A 245 -33.79 -8.83 9.39
CA GLY A 245 -32.35 -9.13 9.40
C GLY A 245 -31.99 -10.32 8.50
N ALA A 246 -32.81 -11.37 8.48
CA ALA A 246 -32.62 -12.54 7.62
C ALA A 246 -32.61 -12.19 6.13
N ILE A 247 -33.60 -11.37 5.74
CA ILE A 247 -33.79 -10.91 4.37
C ILE A 247 -32.60 -10.05 3.97
N ILE A 248 -32.23 -9.07 4.80
CA ILE A 248 -31.12 -8.17 4.49
C ILE A 248 -29.80 -8.94 4.41
N GLY A 249 -29.53 -9.87 5.33
CA GLY A 249 -28.34 -10.71 5.28
C GLY A 249 -28.23 -11.52 3.98
N GLY A 250 -29.34 -12.13 3.54
CA GLY A 250 -29.43 -12.84 2.26
C GLY A 250 -29.16 -11.91 1.07
N VAL A 251 -29.80 -10.74 1.04
CA VAL A 251 -29.59 -9.71 0.00
C VAL A 251 -28.14 -9.24 -0.04
N CYS A 252 -27.54 -8.91 1.10
CA CYS A 252 -26.15 -8.47 1.17
C CYS A 252 -25.20 -9.54 0.62
N LEU A 253 -25.39 -10.80 1.00
CA LEU A 253 -24.58 -11.92 0.49
C LEU A 253 -24.76 -12.12 -1.02
N THR A 254 -25.99 -12.02 -1.53
CA THR A 254 -26.28 -12.11 -2.96
C THR A 254 -25.57 -11.00 -3.74
N VAL A 255 -25.76 -9.75 -3.31
CA VAL A 255 -25.23 -8.58 -4.01
C VAL A 255 -23.71 -8.55 -3.93
N SER A 256 -23.12 -8.81 -2.76
CA SER A 256 -21.67 -8.81 -2.62
C SER A 256 -21.01 -9.93 -3.45
N GLY A 257 -21.61 -11.13 -3.49
CA GLY A 257 -21.15 -12.23 -4.33
C GLY A 257 -21.24 -11.92 -5.82
N ALA A 258 -22.37 -11.34 -6.26
CA ALA A 258 -22.56 -10.94 -7.65
C ALA A 258 -21.59 -9.83 -8.08
N LEU A 259 -21.38 -8.82 -7.23
CA LEU A 259 -20.39 -7.77 -7.48
C LEU A 259 -18.96 -8.33 -7.50
N LEU A 260 -18.63 -9.26 -6.60
CA LEU A 260 -17.32 -9.92 -6.59
C LEU A 260 -17.08 -10.68 -7.90
N ALA A 261 -18.10 -11.39 -8.41
CA ALA A 261 -18.02 -12.03 -9.71
C ALA A 261 -17.90 -11.02 -10.86
N LEU A 262 -18.62 -9.90 -10.78
CA LEU A 262 -18.59 -8.86 -11.80
C LEU A 262 -17.20 -8.22 -11.92
N ILE A 263 -16.59 -7.82 -10.81
CA ILE A 263 -15.26 -7.18 -10.84
C ILE A 263 -14.17 -8.13 -11.35
N ALA A 264 -14.36 -9.45 -11.22
CA ALA A 264 -13.42 -10.44 -11.72
C ALA A 264 -13.41 -10.52 -13.26
N LYS A 265 -14.45 -9.99 -13.93
CA LYS A 265 -14.58 -9.97 -15.39
C LYS A 265 -14.43 -8.58 -16.01
N LEU A 266 -14.76 -7.52 -15.25
CA LEU A 266 -14.69 -6.15 -15.76
C LEU A 266 -13.28 -5.57 -15.61
N PRO A 267 -12.67 -4.99 -16.66
CA PRO A 267 -11.37 -4.34 -16.61
C PRO A 267 -11.46 -2.98 -15.90
N MET A 268 -11.73 -3.01 -14.60
CA MET A 268 -11.84 -1.81 -13.77
C MET A 268 -10.51 -1.04 -13.73
N TYR A 269 -10.61 0.28 -13.62
CA TYR A 269 -9.46 1.19 -13.52
C TYR A 269 -8.49 1.19 -14.72
N GLN A 270 -8.89 0.62 -15.87
CA GLN A 270 -8.05 0.59 -17.09
C GLN A 270 -8.26 1.78 -18.04
N ASN A 271 -9.27 2.62 -17.81
CA ASN A 271 -9.46 3.84 -18.59
C ASN A 271 -8.61 4.99 -18.03
N TYR A 272 -7.38 5.13 -18.53
CA TYR A 272 -6.41 6.14 -18.09
C TYR A 272 -6.84 7.60 -18.32
N ALA A 273 -7.88 7.85 -19.13
CA ALA A 273 -8.46 9.19 -19.25
C ALA A 273 -9.28 9.60 -18.02
N VAL A 274 -9.84 8.62 -17.31
CA VAL A 274 -10.62 8.82 -16.08
C VAL A 274 -9.71 8.56 -14.87
N TRP A 275 -9.00 7.43 -14.90
CA TRP A 275 -8.14 6.93 -13.84
C TRP A 275 -6.69 7.37 -14.09
N THR A 276 -6.44 8.64 -13.75
CA THR A 276 -5.22 9.37 -14.12
C THR A 276 -4.01 9.08 -13.24
N ALA A 277 -4.13 8.20 -12.24
CA ALA A 277 -3.02 7.78 -11.37
C ALA A 277 -2.67 6.30 -11.63
N PRO A 278 -1.83 5.98 -12.64
CA PRO A 278 -1.51 4.61 -13.03
C PRO A 278 -1.09 3.71 -11.87
N GLY A 279 -0.21 4.20 -10.99
CA GLY A 279 0.25 3.44 -9.82
C GLY A 279 -0.84 3.13 -8.80
N VAL A 280 -1.97 3.85 -8.84
CA VAL A 280 -3.11 3.66 -7.93
C VAL A 280 -4.21 2.82 -8.57
N ASN A 281 -4.18 2.60 -9.88
CA ASN A 281 -5.19 1.80 -10.58
C ASN A 281 -5.21 0.35 -10.08
N SER A 282 -4.05 -0.29 -9.96
CA SER A 282 -3.91 -1.63 -9.41
C SER A 282 -4.29 -1.67 -7.92
N ILE A 283 -3.85 -0.69 -7.13
CA ILE A 283 -4.21 -0.56 -5.71
C ILE A 283 -5.73 -0.46 -5.55
N ALA A 284 -6.40 0.35 -6.37
CA ALA A 284 -7.85 0.52 -6.33
C ALA A 284 -8.57 -0.78 -6.71
N TYR A 285 -8.06 -1.53 -7.70
CA TYR A 285 -8.63 -2.82 -8.09
C TYR A 285 -8.49 -3.88 -6.98
N TRP A 286 -7.33 -3.95 -6.33
CA TRP A 286 -7.14 -4.80 -5.15
C TRP A 286 -8.02 -4.36 -3.97
N THR A 287 -8.16 -3.05 -3.76
CA THR A 287 -8.96 -2.46 -2.67
C THR A 287 -10.44 -2.79 -2.82
N ILE A 288 -11.02 -2.66 -4.02
CA ILE A 288 -12.42 -3.05 -4.27
C ILE A 288 -12.61 -4.57 -4.11
N GLY A 289 -11.63 -5.37 -4.54
CA GLY A 289 -11.62 -6.82 -4.31
C GLY A 289 -11.65 -7.16 -2.82
N CYS A 290 -10.78 -6.54 -2.01
CA CYS A 290 -10.75 -6.73 -0.56
C CYS A 290 -12.04 -6.30 0.13
N ALA A 291 -12.64 -5.19 -0.31
CA ALA A 291 -13.92 -4.72 0.19
C ALA A 291 -15.03 -5.75 -0.06
N LEU A 292 -15.15 -6.25 -1.29
CA LEU A 292 -16.21 -7.20 -1.68
C LEU A 292 -16.00 -8.60 -1.08
N MET A 293 -14.75 -9.07 -0.98
CA MET A 293 -14.43 -10.30 -0.25
C MET A 293 -14.83 -10.18 1.23
N SER A 294 -14.46 -9.08 1.88
CA SER A 294 -14.80 -8.83 3.28
C SER A 294 -16.31 -8.73 3.50
N LEU A 295 -17.02 -8.01 2.63
CA LEU A 295 -18.48 -7.89 2.71
C LEU A 295 -19.17 -9.25 2.52
N THR A 296 -18.66 -10.08 1.60
CA THR A 296 -19.18 -11.43 1.37
C THR A 296 -18.99 -12.30 2.59
N ILE A 297 -17.82 -12.26 3.23
CA ILE A 297 -17.55 -13.01 4.46
C ILE A 297 -18.44 -12.51 5.60
N LEU A 298 -18.53 -11.19 5.83
CA LEU A 298 -19.36 -10.62 6.88
C LEU A 298 -20.84 -11.00 6.69
N SER A 299 -21.32 -10.98 5.45
CA SER A 299 -22.70 -11.36 5.11
C SER A 299 -22.94 -12.86 5.31
N ALA A 300 -22.01 -13.72 4.90
CA ALA A 300 -22.09 -15.16 5.13
C ALA A 300 -22.07 -15.50 6.62
N VAL A 301 -21.16 -14.89 7.40
CA VAL A 301 -21.11 -15.04 8.87
C VAL A 301 -22.40 -14.56 9.50
N TYR A 302 -22.96 -13.45 9.03
CA TYR A 302 -24.22 -12.93 9.53
C TYR A 302 -25.34 -13.97 9.34
N VAL A 303 -25.54 -14.42 8.10
CA VAL A 303 -26.60 -15.36 7.72
C VAL A 303 -26.46 -16.71 8.44
N CYS A 304 -25.24 -17.27 8.48
CA CYS A 304 -25.00 -18.63 8.96
C CYS A 304 -24.79 -18.73 10.48
N MET A 305 -24.26 -17.69 11.12
CA MET A 305 -23.85 -17.77 12.53
C MET A 305 -24.54 -16.75 13.44
N LYS A 306 -24.58 -15.47 13.04
CA LYS A 306 -24.97 -14.37 13.94
C LYS A 306 -26.46 -14.08 13.99
N ARG A 307 -27.16 -14.38 12.90
CA ARG A 307 -28.58 -14.15 12.79
C ARG A 307 -29.41 -14.90 13.86
N GLY A 308 -29.07 -16.15 14.14
CA GLY A 308 -29.74 -16.94 15.18
C GLY A 308 -29.51 -16.42 16.61
N GLU A 309 -28.51 -15.55 16.79
CA GLU A 309 -28.15 -14.92 18.06
C GLU A 309 -28.82 -13.55 18.25
N GLY A 310 -29.68 -13.14 17.31
CA GLY A 310 -30.37 -11.84 17.36
C GLY A 310 -29.50 -10.65 16.95
N ALA A 311 -28.37 -10.89 16.26
CA ALA A 311 -27.47 -9.80 15.84
C ALA A 311 -28.14 -8.83 14.85
N SER A 312 -27.86 -7.54 15.03
CA SER A 312 -28.34 -6.43 14.21
C SER A 312 -27.17 -5.65 13.59
N PHE A 313 -27.47 -4.69 12.72
CA PHE A 313 -26.50 -3.76 12.14
C PHE A 313 -25.75 -2.93 13.19
N GLU A 314 -26.36 -2.67 14.34
CA GLU A 314 -25.74 -1.94 15.43
C GLU A 314 -24.55 -2.71 16.01
N ASN A 315 -24.58 -4.05 16.01
CA ASN A 315 -23.42 -4.86 16.44
C ASN A 315 -22.20 -4.70 15.52
N TYR A 316 -22.41 -4.25 14.28
CA TYR A 316 -21.36 -3.93 13.32
C TYR A 316 -20.98 -2.44 13.35
N GLY A 317 -21.58 -1.67 14.28
CA GLY A 317 -21.40 -0.21 14.37
C GLY A 317 -22.11 0.58 13.27
N VAL A 318 -23.03 -0.04 12.52
CA VAL A 318 -23.76 0.64 11.45
C VAL A 318 -24.99 1.33 12.03
N SER A 319 -24.96 2.65 12.08
CA SER A 319 -26.12 3.47 12.45
C SER A 319 -26.78 4.08 11.23
N PHE A 320 -28.10 4.01 11.13
CA PHE A 320 -28.85 4.64 10.03
C PHE A 320 -29.31 6.07 10.35
N LYS A 321 -28.85 6.67 11.46
CA LYS A 321 -29.20 8.05 11.84
C LYS A 321 -28.51 9.05 10.90
N PRO A 322 -29.23 9.81 10.07
CA PRO A 322 -28.61 10.72 9.10
C PRO A 322 -27.74 11.80 9.75
N THR A 323 -28.14 12.27 10.93
CA THR A 323 -27.37 13.25 11.72
C THR A 323 -26.00 12.73 12.12
N ALA A 324 -25.89 11.45 12.51
CA ALA A 324 -24.61 10.84 12.86
C ALA A 324 -23.70 10.66 11.64
N ILE A 325 -24.28 10.30 10.49
CA ILE A 325 -23.55 10.16 9.23
C ILE A 325 -23.00 11.53 8.78
N ILE A 326 -23.85 12.55 8.73
CA ILE A 326 -23.48 13.90 8.28
C ILE A 326 -22.46 14.53 9.22
N ALA A 327 -22.72 14.51 10.54
CA ALA A 327 -21.77 15.05 11.52
C ALA A 327 -20.45 14.28 11.50
N GLY A 328 -20.48 12.96 11.27
CA GLY A 328 -19.28 12.14 11.11
C GLY A 328 -18.45 12.52 9.87
N LEU A 329 -19.10 12.75 8.72
CA LEU A 329 -18.46 13.25 7.51
C LEU A 329 -17.84 14.64 7.74
N CYS A 330 -18.59 15.56 8.33
CA CYS A 330 -18.08 16.90 8.64
C CYS A 330 -16.89 16.86 9.62
N THR A 331 -16.94 15.99 10.64
CA THR A 331 -15.82 15.81 11.58
C THR A 331 -14.58 15.34 10.83
N ALA A 332 -14.72 14.33 9.96
CA ALA A 332 -13.63 13.81 9.14
C ALA A 332 -13.03 14.90 8.22
N LEU A 333 -13.87 15.64 7.50
CA LEU A 333 -13.45 16.72 6.60
C LEU A 333 -12.69 17.82 7.35
N VAL A 334 -13.24 18.32 8.45
CA VAL A 334 -12.60 19.39 9.24
C VAL A 334 -11.28 18.90 9.85
N THR A 335 -11.23 17.67 10.35
CA THR A 335 -9.98 17.07 10.87
C THR A 335 -8.90 17.08 9.79
N ILE A 336 -9.22 16.64 8.58
CA ILE A 336 -8.26 16.51 7.48
C ILE A 336 -7.84 17.88 6.96
N VAL A 337 -8.76 18.82 6.81
CA VAL A 337 -8.44 20.19 6.40
C VAL A 337 -7.46 20.83 7.38
N ILE A 338 -7.71 20.73 8.68
CA ILE A 338 -6.79 21.27 9.70
C ILE A 338 -5.45 20.53 9.69
N ALA A 339 -5.45 19.19 9.61
CA ALA A 339 -4.23 18.41 9.56
C ALA A 339 -3.37 18.80 8.35
N TYR A 340 -3.95 18.86 7.15
CA TYR A 340 -3.20 19.30 5.97
C TYR A 340 -2.81 20.78 6.03
N ALA A 341 -3.60 21.66 6.67
CA ALA A 341 -3.17 23.04 6.91
C ALA A 341 -1.89 23.09 7.77
N VAL A 342 -1.79 22.25 8.80
CA VAL A 342 -0.54 22.09 9.59
C VAL A 342 0.58 21.57 8.70
N LEU A 343 0.31 20.59 7.84
CA LEU A 343 1.29 20.05 6.89
C LEU A 343 1.84 21.13 5.95
N TRP A 344 0.97 21.91 5.31
CA TRP A 344 1.38 23.04 4.46
C TRP A 344 2.13 24.11 5.23
N LEU A 345 1.76 24.37 6.49
CA LEU A 345 2.49 25.29 7.35
C LEU A 345 3.91 24.78 7.63
N MET A 346 4.08 23.49 7.93
CA MET A 346 5.41 22.90 8.18
C MET A 346 6.28 22.92 6.92
N ASP A 347 5.72 22.60 5.75
CA ASP A 347 6.43 22.69 4.48
C ASP A 347 6.80 24.15 4.13
N ALA A 348 5.89 25.10 4.36
CA ALA A 348 6.15 26.51 4.10
C ALA A 348 7.26 27.08 5.00
N LEU A 349 7.24 26.77 6.29
CA LEU A 349 8.18 27.32 7.28
C LEU A 349 9.53 26.59 7.31
N PHE A 350 9.51 25.26 7.15
CA PHE A 350 10.69 24.41 7.42
C PHE A 350 11.14 23.56 6.24
N LYS A 351 10.40 23.57 5.10
CA LYS A 351 10.66 22.68 3.95
C LYS A 351 10.71 21.20 4.37
N ALA A 352 9.88 20.87 5.35
CA ALA A 352 9.77 19.55 5.94
C ALA A 352 8.36 19.02 5.75
N ASP A 353 8.26 17.70 5.59
CA ASP A 353 6.99 16.99 5.60
C ASP A 353 7.07 15.77 6.53
N PHE A 354 6.01 14.98 6.54
CA PHE A 354 5.86 13.89 7.49
C PHE A 354 6.12 12.56 6.80
N ARG A 355 7.34 12.03 6.91
CA ARG A 355 7.73 10.83 6.16
C ARG A 355 8.66 9.89 6.91
N ILE A 356 8.68 8.65 6.41
CA ILE A 356 9.74 7.69 6.59
C ILE A 356 9.84 6.86 5.30
N TRP A 357 10.96 7.00 4.60
CA TRP A 357 11.27 6.39 3.32
C TRP A 357 10.18 6.65 2.26
N THR A 358 9.52 5.59 1.79
CA THR A 358 8.47 5.66 0.77
C THR A 358 7.09 6.00 1.34
N PHE A 359 6.93 6.01 2.66
CA PHE A 359 5.67 6.36 3.32
C PHE A 359 5.70 7.83 3.77
N ALA A 360 4.86 8.67 3.18
CA ALA A 360 4.85 10.11 3.45
C ALA A 360 3.44 10.71 3.41
N PHE A 361 3.21 11.73 4.24
CA PHE A 361 2.19 12.74 3.99
C PHE A 361 2.91 13.99 3.52
N LYS A 362 2.63 14.43 2.31
CA LYS A 362 3.26 15.59 1.67
C LYS A 362 2.24 16.57 1.12
N THR A 363 2.70 17.79 0.87
CA THR A 363 1.92 18.82 0.17
C THR A 363 1.69 18.40 -1.27
N PHE A 364 0.65 18.95 -1.88
CA PHE A 364 0.31 18.65 -3.27
C PHE A 364 -0.30 19.88 -3.94
N ASP A 365 -0.21 19.90 -5.27
CA ASP A 365 -0.85 20.91 -6.10
C ASP A 365 -2.36 20.65 -6.25
N ALA A 366 -3.17 21.71 -6.32
CA ALA A 366 -4.62 21.58 -6.40
C ALA A 366 -5.11 20.81 -7.64
N SER A 367 -4.29 20.71 -8.70
CA SER A 367 -4.57 19.93 -9.91
C SER A 367 -4.89 18.46 -9.65
N ILE A 368 -4.40 17.85 -8.56
CA ILE A 368 -4.69 16.43 -8.27
C ILE A 368 -6.04 16.18 -7.60
N ILE A 369 -6.77 17.23 -7.17
CA ILE A 369 -8.06 17.09 -6.47
C ILE A 369 -9.09 16.28 -7.28
N PRO A 370 -9.26 16.48 -8.61
CA PRO A 370 -10.14 15.64 -9.41
C PRO A 370 -9.76 14.15 -9.36
N ALA A 371 -8.46 13.81 -9.33
CA ALA A 371 -8.04 12.43 -9.17
C ALA A 371 -8.46 11.90 -7.79
N ILE A 372 -8.18 12.62 -6.71
CA ILE A 372 -8.61 12.25 -5.34
C ILE A 372 -10.11 11.92 -5.31
N LEU A 373 -10.96 12.79 -5.87
CA LEU A 373 -12.41 12.60 -5.88
C LEU A 373 -12.87 11.38 -6.70
N ARG A 374 -12.16 11.03 -7.78
CA ARG A 374 -12.49 9.83 -8.59
C ARG A 374 -12.18 8.53 -7.86
N TYR A 375 -11.07 8.46 -7.13
CA TYR A 375 -10.70 7.23 -6.39
C TYR A 375 -11.42 7.12 -5.04
N LEU A 376 -11.82 8.24 -4.42
CA LEU A 376 -12.42 8.27 -3.09
C LEU A 376 -13.58 7.28 -2.88
N PRO A 377 -14.54 7.09 -3.81
CA PRO A 377 -15.63 6.12 -3.62
C PRO A 377 -15.15 4.68 -3.40
N THR A 378 -14.05 4.28 -4.06
CA THR A 378 -13.48 2.94 -3.93
C THR A 378 -12.92 2.72 -2.52
N PHE A 379 -12.10 3.67 -2.06
CA PHE A 379 -11.51 3.62 -0.72
C PHE A 379 -12.56 3.80 0.37
N LEU A 380 -13.57 4.64 0.15
CA LEU A 380 -14.68 4.81 1.08
C LEU A 380 -15.43 3.51 1.30
N LEU A 381 -15.76 2.77 0.24
CA LEU A 381 -16.41 1.47 0.36
C LEU A 381 -15.54 0.50 1.18
N PHE A 382 -14.24 0.44 0.88
CA PHE A 382 -13.30 -0.38 1.64
C PHE A 382 -13.28 -0.01 3.13
N TYR A 383 -13.13 1.27 3.48
CA TYR A 383 -13.02 1.68 4.88
C TYR A 383 -14.34 1.58 5.66
N ILE A 384 -15.50 1.67 5.00
CA ILE A 384 -16.79 1.34 5.63
C ILE A 384 -16.80 -0.14 6.05
N ILE A 385 -16.48 -1.03 5.12
CA ILE A 385 -16.54 -2.49 5.34
C ILE A 385 -15.45 -2.95 6.32
N SER A 386 -14.23 -2.45 6.13
CA SER A 386 -13.08 -2.70 7.04
C SER A 386 -13.41 -2.24 8.46
N THR A 387 -13.94 -1.02 8.63
CA THR A 387 -14.28 -0.51 9.97
C THR A 387 -15.41 -1.32 10.62
N ALA A 388 -16.42 -1.75 9.85
CA ALA A 388 -17.46 -2.65 10.36
C ALA A 388 -16.89 -4.01 10.79
N GLY A 389 -15.98 -4.59 9.99
CA GLY A 389 -15.26 -5.82 10.30
C GLY A 389 -14.40 -5.69 11.55
N ILE A 390 -13.67 -4.59 11.71
CA ILE A 390 -12.90 -4.29 12.93
C ILE A 390 -13.83 -4.14 14.13
N THR A 391 -14.95 -3.42 13.98
CA THR A 391 -15.89 -3.16 15.08
C THR A 391 -16.46 -4.47 15.65
N VAL A 392 -17.03 -5.32 14.78
CA VAL A 392 -17.68 -6.57 15.23
C VAL A 392 -16.70 -7.59 15.80
N ASN A 393 -15.45 -7.59 15.34
CA ASN A 393 -14.45 -8.59 15.76
C ASN A 393 -13.58 -8.13 16.93
N THR A 394 -13.44 -6.82 17.17
CA THR A 394 -12.58 -6.30 18.24
C THR A 394 -13.34 -5.74 19.45
N ASN A 395 -14.65 -5.51 19.34
CA ASN A 395 -15.48 -5.07 20.47
C ASN A 395 -15.99 -6.24 21.34
N THR A 396 -15.06 -7.07 21.84
CA THR A 396 -15.38 -8.19 22.73
C THR A 396 -14.70 -8.05 24.10
N GLU A 397 -15.22 -8.72 25.12
CA GLU A 397 -14.68 -8.66 26.50
C GLU A 397 -13.18 -9.03 26.56
N ARG A 398 -12.70 -9.91 25.67
CA ARG A 398 -11.29 -10.40 25.62
C ARG A 398 -10.36 -9.55 24.77
N LEU A 399 -10.89 -8.66 23.94
CA LEU A 399 -10.15 -7.84 22.98
C LEU A 399 -10.16 -6.34 23.34
N GLN A 400 -10.24 -6.06 24.64
CA GLN A 400 -10.03 -4.71 25.17
C GLN A 400 -8.53 -4.35 25.17
N GLY A 401 -8.23 -3.05 25.29
CA GLY A 401 -6.85 -2.54 25.28
C GLY A 401 -6.08 -2.86 23.99
N GLY A 402 -4.77 -3.13 24.13
CA GLY A 402 -3.84 -3.36 23.02
C GLY A 402 -4.13 -4.59 22.15
N LYS A 403 -4.71 -5.65 22.72
CA LYS A 403 -5.06 -6.88 21.97
C LYS A 403 -6.08 -6.59 20.86
N GLY A 404 -7.03 -5.70 21.11
CA GLY A 404 -7.99 -5.28 20.09
C GLY A 404 -7.37 -4.45 18.97
N TYR A 405 -6.35 -3.64 19.28
CA TYR A 405 -5.59 -2.91 18.26
C TYR A 405 -4.74 -3.86 17.41
N LEU A 406 -4.08 -4.85 18.02
CA LEU A 406 -3.34 -5.87 17.28
C LEU A 406 -4.25 -6.63 16.31
N LEU A 407 -5.43 -7.09 16.76
CA LEU A 407 -6.36 -7.75 15.85
C LEU A 407 -6.88 -6.81 14.76
N ALA A 408 -7.16 -5.54 15.07
CA ALA A 408 -7.57 -4.57 14.06
C ALA A 408 -6.49 -4.39 12.97
N ILE A 409 -5.22 -4.29 13.37
CA ILE A 409 -4.09 -4.21 12.44
C ILE A 409 -3.99 -5.49 11.60
N LEU A 410 -4.10 -6.67 12.22
CA LEU A 410 -4.05 -7.94 11.48
C LEU A 410 -5.19 -8.08 10.48
N LEU A 411 -6.40 -7.61 10.80
CA LEU A 411 -7.54 -7.65 9.88
C LEU A 411 -7.36 -6.77 8.64
N ASN A 412 -6.62 -5.67 8.74
CA ASN A 412 -6.38 -4.76 7.60
C ASN A 412 -5.05 -5.03 6.89
N ALA A 413 -3.99 -5.28 7.64
CA ALA A 413 -2.61 -5.32 7.16
C ALA A 413 -1.95 -6.70 7.32
N GLY A 414 -2.56 -7.66 8.03
CA GLY A 414 -1.94 -8.96 8.31
C GLY A 414 -1.60 -9.77 7.04
N GLY A 415 -2.52 -9.81 6.08
CA GLY A 415 -2.27 -10.39 4.76
C GLY A 415 -1.12 -9.69 4.01
N PRO A 416 -1.20 -8.37 3.78
CA PRO A 416 -0.11 -7.59 3.20
C PRO A 416 1.25 -7.78 3.88
N ILE A 417 1.31 -7.79 5.22
CA ILE A 417 2.53 -8.06 6.00
C ILE A 417 3.09 -9.44 5.66
N LEU A 418 2.24 -10.47 5.62
CA LEU A 418 2.66 -11.83 5.30
C LEU A 418 3.17 -11.94 3.87
N TRP A 419 2.47 -11.35 2.89
CA TRP A 419 2.92 -11.34 1.49
C TRP A 419 4.30 -10.69 1.36
N LEU A 420 4.48 -9.50 1.97
CA LEU A 420 5.74 -8.77 1.94
C LEU A 420 6.88 -9.56 2.59
N ALA A 421 6.61 -10.17 3.75
CA ALA A 421 7.58 -11.01 4.44
C ALA A 421 8.00 -12.21 3.59
N VAL A 422 7.04 -12.94 3.01
CA VAL A 422 7.32 -14.09 2.14
C VAL A 422 8.11 -13.65 0.90
N GLN A 423 7.76 -12.53 0.28
CA GLN A 423 8.45 -11.99 -0.90
C GLN A 423 9.94 -11.76 -0.62
N TYR A 424 10.24 -10.93 0.39
CA TYR A 424 11.61 -10.47 0.64
C TYR A 424 12.46 -11.45 1.47
N ILE A 425 11.87 -12.23 2.39
CA ILE A 425 12.61 -13.31 3.06
C ILE A 425 13.09 -14.33 2.02
N THR A 426 12.24 -14.70 1.06
CA THR A 426 12.64 -15.64 -0.01
C THR A 426 13.72 -15.04 -0.90
N LEU A 427 13.59 -13.75 -1.27
CA LEU A 427 14.60 -13.04 -2.06
C LEU A 427 15.98 -13.06 -1.39
N PHE A 428 16.07 -12.66 -0.13
CA PHE A 428 17.36 -12.56 0.55
C PHE A 428 17.94 -13.92 0.96
N SER A 429 17.10 -14.94 1.17
CA SER A 429 17.56 -16.28 1.56
C SER A 429 17.92 -17.18 0.39
N LYS A 430 17.23 -17.05 -0.76
CA LYS A 430 17.39 -17.94 -1.92
C LYS A 430 17.91 -17.25 -3.18
N GLY A 431 18.02 -15.91 -3.16
CA GLY A 431 18.38 -15.12 -4.33
C GLY A 431 17.26 -14.96 -5.36
N VAL A 432 16.03 -15.42 -5.09
CA VAL A 432 14.87 -15.25 -5.98
C VAL A 432 13.63 -15.03 -5.11
N ALA A 433 12.83 -14.00 -5.39
CA ALA A 433 11.65 -13.70 -4.58
C ALA A 433 10.55 -14.76 -4.74
N ALA A 434 9.58 -14.77 -3.83
CA ALA A 434 8.46 -15.71 -3.91
C ALA A 434 7.57 -15.48 -5.14
N GLN A 435 7.44 -14.23 -5.57
CA GLN A 435 6.76 -13.78 -6.79
C GLN A 435 7.74 -12.91 -7.60
N PRO A 436 8.64 -13.49 -8.40
CA PRO A 436 9.69 -12.71 -9.07
C PRO A 436 9.15 -11.79 -10.18
N GLY A 437 7.91 -12.00 -10.64
CA GLY A 437 7.25 -11.10 -11.59
C GLY A 437 6.58 -9.88 -10.96
N SER A 438 6.45 -9.82 -9.63
CA SER A 438 5.73 -8.76 -8.91
C SER A 438 6.67 -7.65 -8.41
N ALA A 439 7.42 -7.02 -9.33
CA ALA A 439 8.40 -5.99 -9.02
C ALA A 439 7.78 -4.75 -8.33
N LEU A 440 6.94 -4.02 -9.06
CA LEU A 440 6.29 -2.81 -8.55
C LEU A 440 5.35 -3.11 -7.38
N SER A 441 4.59 -4.20 -7.47
CA SER A 441 3.59 -4.57 -6.47
C SER A 441 4.21 -4.86 -5.09
N GLY A 442 5.42 -5.44 -5.04
CA GLY A 442 6.14 -5.61 -3.78
C GLY A 442 6.58 -4.29 -3.16
N ILE A 443 7.08 -3.36 -3.96
CA ILE A 443 7.53 -2.03 -3.51
C ILE A 443 6.37 -1.21 -2.96
N VAL A 444 5.24 -1.17 -3.67
CA VAL A 444 4.05 -0.42 -3.26
C VAL A 444 3.54 -0.91 -1.89
N LEU A 445 3.63 -2.22 -1.64
CA LEU A 445 3.15 -2.82 -0.40
C LEU A 445 3.93 -2.35 0.84
N VAL A 446 5.19 -1.93 0.68
CA VAL A 446 6.02 -1.35 1.76
C VAL A 446 5.35 -0.13 2.39
N ALA A 447 4.77 0.76 1.57
CA ALA A 447 4.02 1.93 2.06
C ALA A 447 2.56 1.61 2.43
N MET A 448 1.95 0.59 1.81
CA MET A 448 0.58 0.18 2.14
C MET A 448 0.46 -0.45 3.54
N VAL A 449 1.45 -1.23 4.00
CA VAL A 449 1.42 -1.86 5.33
C VAL A 449 1.26 -0.84 6.47
N PRO A 450 2.10 0.21 6.59
CA PRO A 450 1.90 1.23 7.62
C PRO A 450 0.59 1.99 7.41
N THR A 451 0.20 2.30 6.16
CA THR A 451 -1.08 2.94 5.83
C THR A 451 -2.27 2.17 6.40
N LEU A 452 -2.36 0.87 6.12
CA LEU A 452 -3.46 0.01 6.54
C LEU A 452 -3.45 -0.23 8.07
N SER A 453 -2.27 -0.28 8.67
CA SER A 453 -2.09 -0.41 10.13
C SER A 453 -2.57 0.85 10.86
N ILE A 454 -2.18 2.04 10.39
CA ILE A 454 -2.63 3.33 10.93
C ILE A 454 -4.14 3.47 10.75
N ALA A 455 -4.69 3.13 9.58
CA ALA A 455 -6.12 3.16 9.34
C ALA A 455 -6.89 2.27 10.33
N ALA A 456 -6.38 1.08 10.65
CA ALA A 456 -6.99 0.19 11.63
C ALA A 456 -6.97 0.78 13.05
N ILE A 457 -5.89 1.46 13.43
CA ILE A 457 -5.78 2.18 14.71
C ILE A 457 -6.80 3.31 14.79
N ILE A 458 -6.90 4.12 13.73
CA ILE A 458 -7.89 5.21 13.62
C ILE A 458 -9.31 4.64 13.72
N SER A 459 -9.62 3.61 12.93
CA SER A 459 -10.93 2.93 12.94
C SER A 459 -11.30 2.52 14.35
N ARG A 460 -10.40 1.81 15.04
CA ARG A 460 -10.65 1.33 16.39
C ARG A 460 -10.76 2.42 17.44
N ASN A 461 -9.92 3.44 17.37
CA ASN A 461 -9.97 4.55 18.32
C ASN A 461 -11.30 5.29 18.21
N LEU A 462 -11.70 5.65 16.98
CA LEU A 462 -12.85 6.52 16.78
C LEU A 462 -14.18 5.77 16.89
N TYR A 463 -14.31 4.53 16.42
CA TYR A 463 -15.59 3.81 16.57
C TYR A 463 -15.95 3.63 18.05
N LYS A 464 -14.95 3.48 18.94
CA LYS A 464 -15.18 3.39 20.39
C LYS A 464 -15.69 4.70 20.99
N LYS A 465 -15.29 5.84 20.43
CA LYS A 465 -15.72 7.18 20.89
C LYS A 465 -17.07 7.60 20.29
N THR A 466 -17.37 7.18 19.07
CA THR A 466 -18.60 7.55 18.37
C THR A 466 -19.71 6.52 18.51
N GLY A 467 -19.39 5.27 18.82
CA GLY A 467 -20.34 4.16 18.83
C GLY A 467 -20.85 3.76 17.44
N ASN A 468 -20.16 4.18 16.39
CA ASN A 468 -20.49 3.82 15.00
C ASN A 468 -19.28 3.95 14.07
N ILE A 469 -19.41 3.41 12.86
CA ILE A 469 -18.31 3.33 11.88
C ILE A 469 -18.10 4.61 11.05
N TRP A 470 -19.02 5.57 11.05
CA TRP A 470 -19.07 6.60 10.01
C TRP A 470 -17.90 7.57 10.05
N THR A 471 -17.66 8.19 11.21
CA THR A 471 -16.52 9.12 11.41
C THR A 471 -15.18 8.47 11.04
N PRO A 472 -14.81 7.29 11.58
CA PRO A 472 -13.57 6.62 11.19
C PRO A 472 -13.52 6.23 9.70
N ALA A 473 -14.62 5.74 9.13
CA ALA A 473 -14.64 5.34 7.72
C ALA A 473 -14.42 6.53 6.79
N PHE A 474 -15.11 7.66 7.02
CA PHE A 474 -14.91 8.89 6.25
C PHE A 474 -13.50 9.45 6.42
N LEU A 475 -12.99 9.48 7.66
CA LEU A 475 -11.66 10.00 7.94
C LEU A 475 -10.59 9.18 7.22
N ASN A 476 -10.61 7.85 7.35
CA ASN A 476 -9.66 6.99 6.67
C ASN A 476 -9.78 7.08 5.14
N ALA A 477 -11.00 7.13 4.60
CA ALA A 477 -11.21 7.23 3.16
C ALA A 477 -10.58 8.50 2.59
N ILE A 478 -10.92 9.67 3.15
CA ILE A 478 -10.43 10.94 2.65
C ILE A 478 -8.90 11.04 2.89
N LEU A 479 -8.43 10.70 4.10
CA LEU A 479 -7.02 10.83 4.46
C LEU A 479 -6.13 9.94 3.58
N MET A 480 -6.47 8.65 3.48
CA MET A 480 -5.62 7.68 2.80
C MET A 480 -5.73 7.79 1.28
N THR A 481 -6.89 8.17 0.72
CA THR A 481 -6.97 8.49 -0.72
C THR A 481 -6.13 9.72 -1.06
N THR A 482 -6.24 10.82 -0.30
CA THR A 482 -5.43 12.02 -0.55
C THR A 482 -3.94 11.72 -0.45
N MET A 483 -3.52 11.00 0.60
CA MET A 483 -2.13 10.60 0.78
C MET A 483 -1.65 9.71 -0.40
N THR A 484 -2.44 8.72 -0.81
CA THR A 484 -2.04 7.80 -1.88
C THR A 484 -1.90 8.51 -3.23
N ILE A 485 -2.82 9.41 -3.59
CA ILE A 485 -2.75 10.17 -4.85
C ILE A 485 -1.62 11.19 -4.81
N ALA A 486 -1.42 11.88 -3.67
CA ALA A 486 -0.32 12.83 -3.54
C ALA A 486 1.03 12.15 -3.77
N ASN A 487 1.21 10.90 -3.32
CA ASN A 487 2.47 10.15 -3.42
C ASN A 487 2.72 9.45 -4.75
N THR A 488 1.89 9.67 -5.77
CA THR A 488 2.05 9.01 -7.07
C THR A 488 2.10 10.00 -8.21
N MET A 489 2.50 9.52 -9.39
CA MET A 489 2.39 10.29 -10.62
C MET A 489 0.91 10.37 -11.03
N VAL A 490 0.45 11.58 -11.33
CA VAL A 490 -0.87 11.85 -11.89
C VAL A 490 -0.68 12.41 -13.29
N ALA A 491 -1.20 11.71 -14.30
CA ALA A 491 -1.18 12.16 -15.67
C ALA A 491 -2.25 13.23 -15.87
N PHE A 492 -1.83 14.47 -16.09
CA PHE A 492 -2.72 15.55 -16.51
C PHE A 492 -2.88 15.51 -18.03
N LYS A 493 -4.10 15.76 -18.50
CA LYS A 493 -4.38 15.97 -19.91
C LYS A 493 -4.15 17.42 -20.29
#